data_AF-A0A2G9T7G4-F1
#
_entry.id   AF-A0A2G9T7G4-F1
#
_cell.length_a   1.000
_cell.length_b   1.000
_cell.length_c   1.000
_cell.angle_alpha   90.00
_cell.angle_beta   90.00
_cell.angle_gamma   90.00
#
_symmetry.space_group_name_H-M   'P 1'
#
loop_
_entity.id
_entity.type
_entity.pdbx_description
1 polymer ?
#
loop_
_entity_poly.entity_id
_entity_poly.type
_entity_poly.pdbx_seq_one_letter_code
_entity_poly.pdbx_strand_id
1 'polypeptide(L)'
;MNGEFMTSGSILSPSPRETDDAYEHSVQYQFKVLEQKNDFFTATLREIGTPKLIIPVIAYLFRRKAANRVAASLGHFSTEDFKMFLKKDYDAYRDILGDQKFLFGDEISPVDCTVFGQLATTLYVPSASYGKDLLKEEYPTLVAYLDRIRDT
;
A
#
# COMPACT_ATOMS: atom_id res chain seq x y z
N MET A 1 -3.20 -52.74 -17.84
CA MET A 1 -2.28 -52.58 -16.70
C MET A 1 -0.97 -52.04 -17.26
N ASN A 2 -0.44 -50.87 -16.95
CA ASN A 2 -0.81 -49.78 -16.06
C ASN A 2 -0.26 -48.50 -16.73
N GLY A 3 -1.06 -47.44 -16.79
CA GLY A 3 -0.56 -46.11 -17.14
C GLY A 3 0.00 -45.45 -15.90
N GLU A 4 1.29 -45.16 -15.87
CA GLU A 4 1.88 -44.25 -14.90
C GLU A 4 1.87 -42.84 -15.49
N PHE A 5 1.01 -42.02 -14.88
CA PHE A 5 0.83 -40.60 -15.12
C PHE A 5 2.02 -39.84 -14.52
N MET A 6 2.59 -38.94 -15.30
CA MET A 6 3.55 -37.93 -14.84
C MET A 6 2.92 -37.10 -13.71
N THR A 7 3.54 -37.10 -12.52
CA THR A 7 3.34 -36.03 -11.53
C THR A 7 4.69 -35.33 -11.32
N SER A 8 5.02 -34.46 -12.26
CA SER A 8 5.94 -33.35 -12.00
C SER A 8 5.11 -32.25 -11.32
N GLY A 9 5.34 -32.09 -10.03
CA GLY A 9 4.72 -31.06 -9.21
C GLY A 9 5.69 -30.66 -8.11
N SER A 10 6.91 -30.26 -8.49
CA SER A 10 7.84 -29.60 -7.60
C SER A 10 7.17 -28.34 -7.06
N ILE A 11 6.86 -28.36 -5.76
CA ILE A 11 6.50 -27.18 -4.98
C ILE A 11 7.74 -26.28 -5.01
N LEU A 12 7.80 -25.38 -5.99
CA LEU A 12 8.78 -24.31 -6.02
C LEU A 12 8.48 -23.41 -4.83
N SER A 13 9.37 -23.43 -3.83
CA SER A 13 9.39 -22.39 -2.82
C SER A 13 9.52 -21.04 -3.53
N PRO A 14 8.66 -20.06 -3.23
CA PRO A 14 8.69 -18.77 -3.91
C PRO A 14 10.07 -18.13 -3.75
N SER A 15 10.55 -17.48 -4.81
CA SER A 15 11.89 -16.89 -4.81
C SER A 15 11.95 -15.70 -3.85
N PRO A 16 13.13 -15.34 -3.29
CA PRO A 16 13.24 -14.24 -2.31
C PRO A 16 12.66 -12.90 -2.77
N ARG A 17 12.62 -12.62 -4.08
CA ARG A 17 11.96 -11.41 -4.62
C ARG A 17 10.43 -11.47 -4.55
N GLU A 18 9.83 -12.65 -4.73
CA GLU A 18 8.37 -12.80 -4.59
C GLU A 18 7.91 -12.64 -3.14
N THR A 19 8.77 -12.99 -2.17
CA THR A 19 8.48 -12.76 -0.75
C THR A 19 8.61 -11.29 -0.36
N ASP A 20 9.53 -10.55 -0.98
CA ASP A 20 9.70 -9.10 -0.76
C ASP A 20 8.54 -8.30 -1.39
N ASP A 21 8.09 -8.65 -2.61
CA ASP A 21 6.92 -8.03 -3.24
C ASP A 21 5.61 -8.32 -2.46
N ALA A 22 5.50 -9.54 -1.90
CA ALA A 22 4.39 -9.91 -1.02
C ALA A 22 4.43 -9.16 0.32
N TYR A 23 5.63 -8.87 0.83
CA TYR A 23 5.85 -8.08 2.04
C TYR A 23 5.42 -6.62 1.81
N GLU A 24 5.90 -5.98 0.74
CA GLU A 24 5.58 -4.59 0.42
C GLU A 24 4.07 -4.39 0.15
N HIS A 25 3.46 -5.29 -0.63
CA HIS A 25 2.01 -5.26 -0.88
C HIS A 25 1.19 -5.43 0.43
N SER A 26 1.68 -6.22 1.39
CA SER A 26 1.01 -6.44 2.67
C SER A 26 1.13 -5.25 3.64
N VAL A 27 2.27 -4.55 3.65
CA VAL A 27 2.46 -3.30 4.42
C VAL A 27 1.51 -2.21 3.90
N GLN A 28 1.42 -2.05 2.59
CA GLN A 28 0.48 -1.10 1.97
C GLN A 28 -0.98 -1.43 2.28
N TYR A 29 -1.33 -2.71 2.37
CA TYR A 29 -2.68 -3.16 2.70
C TYR A 29 -3.07 -2.87 4.16
N GLN A 30 -2.13 -2.89 5.12
CA GLN A 30 -2.39 -2.44 6.50
C GLN A 30 -2.68 -0.96 6.59
N PHE A 31 -1.81 -0.13 6.01
CA PHE A 31 -1.97 1.32 6.08
C PHE A 31 -3.26 1.77 5.37
N LYS A 32 -3.58 1.18 4.20
CA LYS A 32 -4.81 1.54 3.48
C LYS A 32 -6.09 0.99 4.10
N VAL A 33 -6.07 -0.18 4.77
CA VAL A 33 -7.31 -0.82 5.27
C VAL A 33 -7.52 -0.69 6.78
N LEU A 34 -6.45 -0.58 7.56
CA LEU A 34 -6.55 -0.43 9.03
C LEU A 34 -6.42 1.01 9.52
N GLU A 35 -5.62 1.88 8.88
CA GLU A 35 -5.59 3.31 9.27
C GLU A 35 -6.73 4.13 8.64
N GLN A 36 -7.27 3.73 7.48
CA GLN A 36 -8.46 4.39 6.96
C GLN A 36 -9.65 4.04 7.85
N LYS A 37 -10.10 5.03 8.62
CA LYS A 37 -11.49 5.12 9.08
C LYS A 37 -12.38 5.12 7.85
N ASN A 38 -12.71 3.92 7.34
CA ASN A 38 -13.87 3.46 6.57
C ASN A 38 -14.57 4.36 5.52
N ASP A 39 -14.18 5.61 5.32
CA ASP A 39 -15.01 6.59 4.64
C ASP A 39 -14.86 6.46 3.14
N PHE A 40 -13.64 6.23 2.63
CA PHE A 40 -13.43 6.04 1.20
C PHE A 40 -14.13 4.77 0.67
N PHE A 41 -13.83 3.60 1.26
CA PHE A 41 -14.43 2.34 0.81
C PHE A 41 -15.95 2.32 0.97
N THR A 42 -16.48 2.86 2.08
CA THR A 42 -17.94 2.95 2.24
C THR A 42 -18.57 4.01 1.34
N ALA A 43 -17.87 5.10 0.99
CA ALA A 43 -18.32 6.07 -0.01
C ALA A 43 -18.38 5.43 -1.40
N THR A 44 -17.34 4.70 -1.83
CA THR A 44 -17.35 3.96 -3.10
C THR A 44 -18.48 2.93 -3.14
N LEU A 45 -18.70 2.16 -2.06
CA LEU A 45 -19.81 1.20 -1.99
C LEU A 45 -21.18 1.88 -2.11
N ARG A 46 -21.34 3.10 -1.56
CA ARG A 46 -22.56 3.90 -1.70
C ARG A 46 -22.75 4.39 -3.13
N GLU A 47 -21.68 4.87 -3.78
CA GLU A 47 -21.72 5.37 -5.16
C GLU A 47 -22.09 4.28 -6.17
N ILE A 48 -21.61 3.05 -5.99
CA ILE A 48 -21.98 1.91 -6.86
C ILE A 48 -23.37 1.33 -6.55
N GLY A 49 -24.16 1.99 -5.69
CA GLY A 49 -25.55 1.60 -5.40
C GLY A 49 -25.71 0.42 -4.44
N THR A 50 -24.69 0.09 -3.63
CA THR A 50 -24.78 -1.03 -2.69
C THR A 50 -25.86 -0.75 -1.63
N PRO A 51 -26.78 -1.70 -1.35
CA PRO A 51 -27.79 -1.53 -0.31
C PRO A 51 -27.16 -1.22 1.05
N LYS A 52 -27.66 -0.18 1.74
CA LYS A 52 -27.11 0.35 3.00
C LYS A 52 -26.95 -0.70 4.11
N LEU A 53 -27.78 -1.74 4.11
CA LEU A 53 -27.73 -2.82 5.10
C LEU A 53 -26.52 -3.75 4.92
N ILE A 54 -26.00 -3.89 3.70
CA ILE A 54 -24.94 -4.86 3.38
C ILE A 54 -23.55 -4.22 3.47
N ILE A 55 -23.46 -2.88 3.31
CA ILE A 55 -22.23 -2.08 3.46
C ILE A 55 -21.43 -2.42 4.73
N PRO A 56 -22.01 -2.44 5.95
CA PRO A 56 -21.24 -2.76 7.16
C PRO A 56 -20.70 -4.19 7.17
N VAL A 57 -21.43 -5.15 6.56
CA VAL A 57 -21.01 -6.55 6.45
C VAL A 57 -19.84 -6.68 5.48
N ILE A 58 -19.92 -6.05 4.31
CA ILE A 58 -18.84 -6.05 3.31
C ILE A 58 -17.60 -5.37 3.87
N ALA A 59 -17.75 -4.21 4.54
CA ALA A 59 -16.64 -3.52 5.18
C ALA A 59 -15.98 -4.38 6.29
N TYR A 60 -16.77 -5.07 7.09
CA TYR A 60 -16.27 -6.00 8.11
C TYR A 60 -15.49 -7.17 7.50
N LEU A 61 -16.04 -7.83 6.48
CA LEU A 61 -15.38 -8.94 5.79
C LEU A 61 -14.08 -8.49 5.09
N PHE A 62 -14.09 -7.32 4.47
CA PHE A 62 -12.92 -6.72 3.84
C PHE A 62 -11.82 -6.45 4.86
N ARG A 63 -12.14 -5.81 5.99
CA ARG A 63 -11.20 -5.62 7.11
C ARG A 63 -10.64 -6.92 7.64
N ARG A 64 -11.49 -7.93 7.86
CA ARG A 64 -11.06 -9.21 8.40
C ARG A 64 -10.12 -9.94 7.45
N LYS A 65 -10.42 -9.90 6.14
CA LYS A 65 -9.55 -10.43 5.09
C LYS A 65 -8.23 -9.68 5.01
N ALA A 66 -8.24 -8.36 5.20
CA ALA A 66 -7.04 -7.53 5.24
C ALA A 66 -6.16 -7.82 6.45
N ALA A 67 -6.74 -7.85 7.64
CA ALA A 67 -6.03 -8.19 8.87
C ALA A 67 -5.39 -9.58 8.76
N ASN A 68 -6.13 -10.58 8.27
CA ASN A 68 -5.61 -11.93 8.10
C ASN A 68 -4.49 -12.03 7.06
N ARG A 69 -4.60 -11.30 5.94
CA ARG A 69 -3.54 -11.28 4.91
C ARG A 69 -2.24 -10.72 5.46
N VAL A 70 -2.34 -9.69 6.28
CA VAL A 70 -1.16 -9.03 6.83
C VAL A 70 -0.56 -9.86 7.95
N ALA A 71 -1.39 -10.40 8.84
CA ALA A 71 -0.89 -11.34 9.86
C ALA A 71 -0.18 -12.54 9.21
N ALA A 72 -0.62 -12.98 8.02
CA ALA A 72 0.03 -14.06 7.28
C ALA A 72 1.34 -13.64 6.58
N SER A 73 1.44 -12.39 6.09
CA SER A 73 2.61 -11.90 5.33
C SER A 73 3.69 -11.29 6.22
N LEU A 74 3.30 -10.61 7.29
CA LEU A 74 4.18 -9.84 8.16
C LEU A 74 4.30 -10.46 9.57
N GLY A 75 3.36 -11.32 9.97
CA GLY A 75 3.24 -11.74 11.37
C GLY A 75 2.46 -10.73 12.21
N HIS A 76 2.52 -10.89 13.54
CA HIS A 76 1.84 -10.01 14.48
C HIS A 76 2.71 -8.79 14.84
N PHE A 77 2.75 -7.79 13.97
CA PHE A 77 3.40 -6.51 14.28
C PHE A 77 2.47 -5.57 15.06
N SER A 78 3.06 -4.76 15.92
CA SER A 78 2.37 -3.71 16.66
C SER A 78 2.14 -2.48 15.79
N THR A 79 1.24 -1.59 16.20
CA THR A 79 0.99 -0.31 15.51
C THR A 79 2.27 0.53 15.41
N GLU A 80 3.13 0.44 16.41
CA GLU A 80 4.39 1.16 16.53
C GLU A 80 5.42 0.66 15.51
N ASP A 81 5.46 -0.66 15.27
CA ASP A 81 6.30 -1.24 14.21
C ASP A 81 5.86 -0.72 12.84
N PHE A 82 4.55 -0.63 12.59
CA PHE A 82 4.04 -0.06 11.34
C PHE A 82 4.44 1.41 11.15
N LYS A 83 4.35 2.23 12.20
CA LYS A 83 4.81 3.64 12.14
C LYS A 83 6.31 3.72 11.83
N MET A 84 7.11 2.85 12.44
CA MET A 84 8.55 2.77 12.18
C MET A 84 8.84 2.38 10.73
N PHE A 85 8.14 1.37 10.19
CA PHE A 85 8.30 0.96 8.80
C PHE A 85 7.91 2.08 7.83
N LEU A 86 6.78 2.76 8.08
CA LEU A 86 6.37 3.87 7.24
C LEU A 86 7.40 5.01 7.21
N LYS A 87 7.94 5.38 8.39
CA LYS A 87 8.97 6.40 8.48
C LYS A 87 10.22 5.99 7.70
N LYS A 88 10.65 4.73 7.82
CA LYS A 88 11.79 4.18 7.08
C LYS A 88 11.55 4.23 5.56
N ASP A 89 10.36 3.90 5.09
CA ASP A 89 10.03 3.96 3.67
C ASP A 89 10.05 5.40 3.16
N TYR A 90 9.50 6.35 3.93
CA TYR A 90 9.55 7.78 3.58
C TYR A 90 10.97 8.35 3.59
N ASP A 91 11.81 7.94 4.55
CA ASP A 91 13.23 8.28 4.56
C ASP A 91 13.91 7.75 3.29
N ALA A 92 13.64 6.50 2.91
CA ALA A 92 14.20 5.92 1.68
C ALA A 92 13.75 6.68 0.42
N TYR A 93 12.46 7.03 0.29
CA TYR A 93 11.99 7.83 -0.84
C TYR A 93 12.63 9.21 -0.89
N ARG A 94 12.77 9.87 0.27
CA ARG A 94 13.45 11.17 0.36
C ARG A 94 14.91 11.05 -0.08
N ASP A 95 15.60 10.02 0.39
CA ASP A 95 17.02 9.83 0.12
C ASP A 95 17.27 9.46 -1.35
N ILE A 96 16.38 8.66 -1.97
CA ILE A 96 16.43 8.37 -3.41
C ILE A 96 16.13 9.62 -4.24
N LEU A 97 15.13 10.41 -3.85
CA LEU A 97 14.78 11.66 -4.53
C LEU A 97 15.95 12.66 -4.46
N GLY A 98 16.56 12.80 -3.29
CA GLY A 98 17.64 13.77 -3.06
C GLY A 98 17.24 15.17 -3.50
N ASP A 99 18.11 15.80 -4.29
CA ASP A 99 17.88 17.12 -4.89
C ASP A 99 17.28 17.06 -6.31
N GLN A 100 16.92 15.86 -6.78
CA GLN A 100 16.42 15.66 -8.14
C GLN A 100 14.94 16.05 -8.27
N LYS A 101 14.51 16.33 -9.51
CA LYS A 101 13.11 16.67 -9.81
C LYS A 101 12.19 15.45 -9.62
N PHE A 102 12.61 14.29 -10.13
CA PHE A 102 11.98 12.98 -10.01
C PHE A 102 13.01 11.94 -9.51
N LEU A 103 12.59 10.74 -9.15
CA LEU A 103 13.43 9.76 -8.44
C LEU A 103 14.72 9.37 -9.20
N PHE A 104 14.72 9.45 -10.52
CA PHE A 104 15.87 9.09 -11.37
C PHE A 104 16.28 10.20 -12.36
N GLY A 105 15.95 11.46 -12.06
CA GLY A 105 16.42 12.62 -12.84
C GLY A 105 15.33 13.63 -13.14
N ASP A 106 15.43 14.24 -14.32
CA ASP A 106 14.56 15.35 -14.75
C ASP A 106 13.29 14.92 -15.49
N GLU A 107 13.25 13.66 -15.91
CA GLU A 107 12.12 13.04 -16.62
C GLU A 107 11.38 12.05 -15.72
N ILE A 108 10.06 11.95 -15.92
CA ILE A 108 9.23 11.02 -15.16
C ILE A 108 9.53 9.57 -15.56
N SER A 109 9.72 8.69 -14.57
CA SER A 109 9.96 7.27 -14.79
C SER A 109 8.76 6.39 -14.35
N PRO A 110 8.69 5.13 -14.78
CA PRO A 110 7.67 4.19 -14.26
C PRO A 110 7.71 3.99 -12.74
N VAL A 111 8.89 4.18 -12.13
CA VAL A 111 9.04 4.11 -10.68
C VAL A 111 8.35 5.30 -10.02
N ASP A 112 8.46 6.49 -10.61
CA ASP A 112 7.74 7.66 -10.14
C ASP A 112 6.23 7.46 -10.17
N CYS A 113 5.70 6.84 -11.23
CA CYS A 113 4.27 6.51 -11.31
C CYS A 113 3.83 5.56 -10.18
N THR A 114 4.68 4.62 -9.80
CA THR A 114 4.37 3.62 -8.76
C THR A 114 4.37 4.27 -7.38
N VAL A 115 5.43 5.01 -7.06
CA VAL A 115 5.55 5.75 -5.79
C VAL A 115 4.48 6.83 -5.68
N PHE A 116 4.19 7.53 -6.79
CA PHE A 116 3.09 8.48 -6.86
C PHE A 116 1.75 7.78 -6.58
N GLY A 117 1.43 6.67 -7.24
CA GLY A 117 0.18 5.94 -6.99
C GLY A 117 0.03 5.50 -5.53
N GLN A 118 1.12 5.12 -4.87
CA GLN A 118 1.13 4.78 -3.46
C GLN A 118 0.89 6.02 -2.58
N LEU A 119 1.71 7.06 -2.69
CA LEU A 119 1.66 8.20 -1.79
C LEU A 119 0.48 9.14 -2.08
N ALA A 120 0.05 9.27 -3.34
CA ALA A 120 -1.12 10.04 -3.75
C ALA A 120 -2.39 9.55 -3.04
N THR A 121 -2.52 8.22 -2.86
CA THR A 121 -3.66 7.65 -2.13
C THR A 121 -3.64 7.96 -0.64
N THR A 122 -2.47 8.24 -0.06
CA THR A 122 -2.33 8.70 1.32
C THR A 122 -2.56 10.21 1.43
N LEU A 123 -2.05 11.00 0.48
CA LEU A 123 -2.05 12.46 0.53
C LEU A 123 -3.40 13.07 0.08
N TYR A 124 -3.91 12.66 -1.08
CA TYR A 124 -5.05 13.31 -1.74
C TYR A 124 -6.40 12.73 -1.37
N VAL A 125 -6.46 11.50 -0.85
CA VAL A 125 -7.71 10.95 -0.34
C VAL A 125 -8.12 11.72 0.93
N PRO A 126 -9.40 12.16 1.05
CA PRO A 126 -9.88 12.89 2.21
C PRO A 126 -10.11 11.95 3.40
N SER A 127 -9.03 11.41 3.95
CA SER A 127 -9.00 10.65 5.20
C SER A 127 -8.05 11.30 6.20
N ALA A 128 -8.38 11.22 7.48
CA ALA A 128 -7.46 11.51 8.57
C ALA A 128 -6.68 10.22 8.88
N SER A 129 -5.37 10.23 8.65
CA SER A 129 -4.47 9.08 8.85
C SER A 129 -3.10 9.57 9.28
N TYR A 130 -2.44 8.83 10.19
CA TYR A 130 -1.11 9.16 10.69
C TYR A 130 -0.11 9.32 9.53
N GLY A 131 -0.16 8.44 8.52
CA GLY A 131 0.73 8.54 7.37
C GLY A 131 0.56 9.80 6.51
N LYS A 132 -0.62 10.46 6.56
CA LYS A 132 -0.87 11.71 5.84
C LYS A 132 -0.31 12.90 6.62
N ASP A 133 -0.52 12.91 7.94
CA ASP A 133 0.00 13.95 8.82
C ASP A 133 1.54 13.90 8.82
N LEU A 134 2.11 12.69 8.97
CA LEU A 134 3.56 12.46 8.88
C LEU A 134 4.15 12.97 7.55
N LEU A 135 3.52 12.63 6.41
CA LEU A 135 4.02 13.05 5.11
C LEU A 135 4.00 14.58 4.95
N LYS A 136 2.96 15.26 5.45
CA LYS A 136 2.83 16.73 5.36
C LYS A 136 3.77 17.47 6.32
N GLU A 137 3.95 16.94 7.52
CA GLU A 137 4.70 17.60 8.59
C GLU A 137 6.20 17.35 8.47
N GLU A 138 6.60 16.11 8.19
CA GLU A 138 8.01 15.71 8.22
C GLU A 138 8.65 15.54 6.83
N TYR A 139 7.86 15.37 5.77
CA TYR A 139 8.36 15.10 4.41
C TYR A 139 7.81 16.06 3.33
N PRO A 140 7.93 17.39 3.51
CA PRO A 140 7.39 18.36 2.55
C PRO A 140 8.03 18.27 1.16
N THR A 141 9.27 17.77 1.06
CA THR A 141 9.94 17.53 -0.23
C THR A 141 9.25 16.43 -1.04
N LEU A 142 8.77 15.38 -0.37
CA LEU A 142 7.98 14.32 -1.01
C LEU A 142 6.60 14.84 -1.42
N VAL A 143 5.97 15.69 -0.61
CA VAL A 143 4.71 16.34 -0.99
C VAL A 143 4.89 17.17 -2.27
N ALA A 144 5.94 18.00 -2.32
CA ALA A 144 6.25 18.80 -3.51
C ALA A 144 6.56 17.92 -4.73
N TYR A 145 7.21 16.78 -4.53
CA TYR A 145 7.45 15.78 -5.58
C TYR A 145 6.15 15.21 -6.15
N LEU A 146 5.19 14.84 -5.30
CA LEU A 146 3.88 14.35 -5.74
C LEU A 146 3.09 15.42 -6.47
N ASP A 147 3.12 16.67 -5.98
CA ASP A 147 2.47 17.79 -6.64
C ASP A 147 3.05 18.02 -8.05
N ARG A 148 4.38 17.90 -8.23
CA ARG A 148 5.01 17.99 -9.55
C ARG A 148 4.50 16.92 -10.53
N ILE A 149 4.36 15.67 -10.07
CA ILE A 149 3.85 14.58 -10.91
C ILE A 149 2.38 14.79 -11.26
N ARG A 150 1.55 15.25 -10.30
CA ARG A 150 0.13 15.53 -10.54
C ARG A 150 -0.06 16.64 -11.58
N ASP A 151 0.80 17.65 -11.55
CA ASP A 151 0.68 18.85 -12.37
C ASP A 151 1.42 18.75 -13.73
N THR A 152 2.03 17.59 -14.03
CA THR A 152 2.63 17.25 -15.34
C THR A 152 1.57 16.68 -16.28
#